data_AF-A0A8C1CMG2-F1
#
_entry.id   AF-A0A8C1CMG2-F1
#
_cell.length_a   1.000
_cell.length_b   1.000
_cell.length_c   1.000
_cell.angle_alpha   90.00
_cell.angle_beta   90.00
_cell.angle_gamma   90.00
#
_symmetry.space_group_name_H-M   'P 1'
#
loop_
_entity.id
_entity.type
_entity.pdbx_description
1 polymer ?
#
loop_
_entity_poly.entity_id
_entity_poly.type
_entity_poly.pdbx_seq_one_letter_code
_entity_poly.pdbx_strand_id
1 'polypeptide(L)'
;MEFPRNRCQRSCSSVTEHSNMQRPKLPPRRLALIHPGPPKRFRLHTERKDLDDNGKVRKWTFGKKDTSKPNKIILLVGETGVGKTTIINSMVNYLLGVKFEDEIWYEITEEEAGDQSESQTSEITMYEVFPIRSPISLTIIDTPGYGDTRGLDKDLEVAENLSALFQSNDGVREVDAVCFVTQASKNRLSDRQHYIISSILSLFGNDIVNNIVFLITHSDGLPPTNVISAINKARIPCRRDKSGQPVYFLFNNRQADARRTKERHVRAQRDAWEDSVEGTRHFLQSLTARNRRSLELTSDVLMERIQFEASICNLTLRVQEKEMKIAEKHQIQEAMKKNKEKIEECQNFTIKVKKTVKEKVPIESKSWKHRKATTCTICEENCHEFDCWWVSNPSKCEVMKDGYCTVCTGKCHHSKHLKEDKKYVIRTSSTTIEFDSIKMDYEKTQEQTKMFLFLMQHIDRDLKDIEDQKSNLLSEAYQTIKHLSQIALKPDSAFTLQHLDFFIPRVREAGEEDWVRELEEMRRKAVTEEANKDALSYLKAGLAKMFLSQQ
;
A
#
# COMPACT_ATOMS: atom_id res chain seq x y z
N MET A 1 42.16 49.28 20.51
CA MET A 1 42.12 50.75 20.67
C MET A 1 40.90 51.23 19.92
N GLU A 2 39.72 51.07 20.50
CA GLU A 2 39.02 52.03 21.38
C GLU A 2 38.44 53.25 20.65
N PHE A 3 37.12 53.13 20.42
CA PHE A 3 36.01 54.11 20.43
C PHE A 3 36.12 55.47 19.71
N PRO A 4 34.95 55.92 19.19
CA PRO A 4 34.33 57.04 19.88
C PRO A 4 32.82 56.87 20.12
N ARG A 5 32.34 57.48 21.21
CA ARG A 5 30.92 57.75 21.48
C ARG A 5 30.73 59.21 21.83
N ASN A 6 29.49 59.65 21.59
CA ASN A 6 28.80 60.86 22.04
C ASN A 6 28.88 62.01 21.05
N ARG A 7 27.81 62.76 20.79
CA ARG A 7 26.38 62.68 21.14
C ARG A 7 25.76 63.75 20.24
N CYS A 8 24.71 63.41 19.50
CA CYS A 8 23.97 64.37 18.67
C CYS A 8 22.65 64.69 19.39
N GLN A 9 22.39 65.96 19.69
CA GLN A 9 21.06 66.46 20.07
C GLN A 9 20.75 67.73 19.25
N ARG A 10 19.99 67.47 18.17
CA ARG A 10 18.85 68.20 17.61
C ARG A 10 18.72 69.70 17.88
N SER A 11 18.62 70.46 16.78
CA SER A 11 17.60 71.50 16.63
C SER A 11 17.02 71.48 15.20
N CYS A 12 15.70 71.63 15.14
CA CYS A 12 14.81 71.42 14.02
C CYS A 12 15.01 72.35 12.81
N SER A 13 14.80 71.80 11.62
CA SER A 13 14.11 72.49 10.53
C SER A 13 13.34 71.47 9.69
N SER A 14 12.04 71.74 9.58
CA SER A 14 10.95 70.96 9.01
C SER A 14 10.98 70.87 7.49
N VAL A 15 10.83 69.66 6.94
CA VAL A 15 10.20 69.42 5.64
C VAL A 15 9.34 68.17 5.76
N THR A 16 8.04 68.36 5.55
CA THR A 16 7.00 67.34 5.45
C THR A 16 7.15 66.53 4.17
N GLU A 17 7.43 65.23 4.29
CA GLU A 17 7.18 64.26 3.22
C GLU A 17 6.46 63.04 3.78
N HIS A 18 5.22 62.86 3.33
CA HIS A 18 4.43 61.67 3.58
C HIS A 18 5.09 60.46 2.88
N SER A 19 5.84 59.66 3.62
CA SER A 19 6.34 58.38 3.13
C SER A 19 5.18 57.38 3.02
N ASN A 20 4.66 57.24 1.81
CA ASN A 20 3.81 56.14 1.38
C ASN A 20 4.56 54.81 1.60
N MET A 21 4.32 54.13 2.73
CA MET A 21 4.67 52.72 2.88
C MET A 21 3.81 51.92 1.89
N GLN A 22 4.34 51.68 0.69
CA GLN A 22 3.80 50.66 -0.20
C GLN A 22 3.89 49.31 0.52
N ARG A 23 2.73 48.86 1.02
CA ARG A 23 2.53 47.45 1.37
C ARG A 23 2.94 46.59 0.17
N PRO A 24 3.63 45.46 0.35
CA PRO A 24 3.91 44.55 -0.75
C PRO A 24 2.58 44.17 -1.41
N LYS A 25 2.40 44.56 -2.68
CA LYS A 25 1.25 44.12 -3.46
C LYS A 25 1.41 42.62 -3.69
N LEU A 26 0.67 41.80 -2.93
CA LEU A 26 0.41 40.42 -3.30
C LEU A 26 -0.13 40.41 -4.74
N PRO A 27 0.34 39.50 -5.62
CA PRO A 27 -0.14 39.46 -6.99
C PRO A 27 -1.67 39.23 -7.00
N PRO A 28 -2.39 39.80 -7.98
CA PRO A 28 -3.84 39.74 -8.01
C PRO A 28 -4.29 38.27 -8.18
N ARG A 29 -5.01 37.75 -7.18
CA ARG A 29 -5.73 36.47 -7.19
C ARG A 29 -6.83 36.47 -8.28
N ARG A 30 -6.48 36.43 -9.57
CA ARG A 30 -7.48 36.18 -10.62
C ARG A 30 -7.83 34.69 -10.59
N LEU A 31 -9.04 34.37 -10.16
CA LEU A 31 -9.66 33.06 -10.34
C LEU A 31 -9.74 32.76 -11.84
N ALA A 32 -9.31 31.58 -12.28
CA ALA A 32 -9.41 31.19 -13.68
C ALA A 32 -10.84 30.68 -13.97
N LEU A 33 -11.56 31.33 -14.87
CA LEU A 33 -12.88 30.89 -15.29
C LEU A 33 -12.75 29.62 -16.14
N ILE A 34 -13.38 28.53 -15.69
CA ILE A 34 -13.43 27.24 -16.38
C ILE A 34 -14.66 27.18 -17.30
N HIS A 35 -15.82 27.60 -16.80
CA HIS A 35 -17.08 27.56 -17.55
C HIS A 35 -17.92 28.82 -17.26
N PRO A 36 -18.48 29.52 -18.26
CA PRO A 36 -19.21 30.78 -18.07
C PRO A 36 -20.60 30.62 -17.43
N GLY A 37 -21.07 29.38 -17.25
CA GLY A 37 -22.23 29.02 -16.43
C GLY A 37 -23.56 28.96 -17.19
N PRO A 38 -24.69 28.95 -16.43
CA PRO A 38 -24.79 28.90 -14.96
C PRO A 38 -24.67 27.46 -14.39
N PRO A 39 -23.98 27.21 -13.24
CA PRO A 39 -23.17 28.17 -12.49
C PRO A 39 -21.82 28.46 -13.17
N LYS A 40 -21.29 29.66 -12.99
CA LYS A 40 -19.93 30.02 -13.40
C LYS A 40 -18.94 29.18 -12.61
N ARG A 41 -18.11 28.38 -13.30
CA ARG A 41 -17.13 27.50 -12.68
C ARG A 41 -15.76 28.18 -12.67
N PHE A 42 -15.12 28.25 -11.51
CA PHE A 42 -13.81 28.88 -11.33
C PHE A 42 -12.80 27.91 -10.71
N ARG A 43 -11.57 27.89 -11.23
CA ARG A 43 -10.46 27.18 -10.61
C ARG A 43 -9.91 27.96 -9.44
N LEU A 44 -9.81 27.32 -8.28
CA LEU A 44 -9.12 27.87 -7.12
C LEU A 44 -7.62 27.85 -7.35
N HIS A 45 -6.97 28.93 -6.92
CA HIS A 45 -5.51 28.99 -6.92
C HIS A 45 -4.96 28.32 -5.67
N THR A 46 -4.11 27.31 -5.86
CA THR A 46 -3.47 26.52 -4.80
C THR A 46 -1.95 26.63 -4.87
N GLU A 47 -1.29 26.66 -3.72
CA GLU A 47 0.14 26.36 -3.61
C GLU A 47 0.34 24.86 -3.81
N ARG A 48 1.29 24.46 -4.67
CA ARG A 48 1.47 23.06 -5.06
C ARG A 48 2.85 22.57 -4.68
N LYS A 49 2.88 21.37 -4.10
CA LYS A 49 4.10 20.69 -3.69
C LYS A 49 3.95 19.19 -3.93
N ASP A 50 4.97 18.58 -4.54
CA ASP A 50 5.09 17.12 -4.56
C ASP A 50 5.72 16.63 -3.24
N LEU A 51 5.17 15.58 -2.65
CA LEU A 51 5.61 15.00 -1.39
C LEU A 51 6.53 13.79 -1.59
N ASP A 52 6.65 13.30 -2.83
CA ASP A 52 7.55 12.24 -3.24
C ASP A 52 8.36 12.67 -4.48
N ASP A 53 9.46 11.97 -4.74
CA ASP A 53 10.39 12.28 -5.84
C ASP A 53 9.77 12.06 -7.24
N ASN A 54 8.63 11.34 -7.33
CA ASN A 54 7.99 10.96 -8.60
C ASN A 54 6.66 11.68 -8.87
N GLY A 55 6.23 12.59 -7.99
CA GLY A 55 4.99 13.36 -8.13
C GLY A 55 3.71 12.52 -8.04
N LYS A 56 3.77 11.35 -7.39
CA LYS A 56 2.65 10.42 -7.14
C LYS A 56 1.85 10.76 -5.90
N VAL A 57 2.46 11.52 -4.99
CA VAL A 57 1.83 12.03 -3.78
C VAL A 57 1.96 13.55 -3.80
N ARG A 58 0.83 14.24 -3.97
CA ARG A 58 0.76 15.69 -4.16
C ARG A 58 0.13 16.37 -2.97
N LYS A 59 0.51 17.61 -2.73
CA LYS A 59 -0.10 18.51 -1.73
C LYS A 59 -0.48 19.83 -2.36
N TRP A 60 -1.76 20.16 -2.31
CA TRP A 60 -2.33 21.41 -2.83
C TRP A 60 -3.00 22.19 -1.72
N THR A 61 -2.52 23.41 -1.47
CA THR A 61 -2.93 24.22 -0.33
C THR A 61 -3.68 25.48 -0.80
N PHE A 62 -4.93 25.63 -0.35
CA PHE A 62 -5.75 26.82 -0.54
C PHE A 62 -5.85 27.63 0.75
N GLY A 63 -5.47 28.91 0.69
CA GLY A 63 -5.54 29.82 1.84
C GLY A 63 -4.28 29.79 2.70
N LYS A 64 -4.38 30.28 3.94
CA LYS A 64 -3.26 30.28 4.90
C LYS A 64 -3.71 29.57 6.17
N LYS A 65 -2.90 28.62 6.63
CA LYS A 65 -3.17 27.84 7.84
C LYS A 65 -3.28 28.76 9.05
N ASP A 66 -4.40 28.64 9.76
CA ASP A 66 -4.64 29.29 11.04
C ASP A 66 -4.63 28.21 12.13
N THR A 67 -3.58 28.19 12.95
CA THR A 67 -3.38 27.17 13.98
C THR A 67 -4.39 27.24 15.11
N SER A 68 -5.16 28.33 15.23
CA SER A 68 -6.25 28.44 16.20
C SER A 68 -7.52 27.68 15.78
N LYS A 69 -7.67 27.40 14.47
CA LYS A 69 -8.83 26.69 13.94
C LYS A 69 -8.58 25.18 13.96
N PRO A 70 -9.57 24.36 14.38
CA PRO A 70 -9.45 22.92 14.26
C PRO A 70 -9.39 22.53 12.77
N ASN A 71 -8.39 21.71 12.43
CA ASN A 71 -8.26 21.12 11.10
C ASN A 71 -8.77 19.68 11.13
N LYS A 72 -9.74 19.35 10.27
CA LYS A 72 -10.26 17.99 10.10
C LYS A 72 -9.51 17.29 8.98
N ILE A 73 -9.14 16.02 9.16
CA ILE A 73 -8.38 15.25 8.18
C ILE A 73 -9.22 14.04 7.76
N ILE A 74 -9.53 13.94 6.48
CA ILE A 74 -10.35 12.85 5.94
C ILE A 74 -9.64 12.19 4.77
N LEU A 75 -9.83 10.89 4.62
CA LEU A 75 -9.32 10.08 3.51
C LEU A 75 -10.50 9.56 2.68
N LEU A 76 -10.55 9.87 1.38
CA LEU A 76 -11.60 9.41 0.48
C LEU A 76 -11.13 8.18 -0.29
N VAL A 77 -11.90 7.10 -0.22
CA VAL A 77 -11.61 5.83 -0.88
C VAL A 77 -12.85 5.30 -1.60
N GLY A 78 -12.69 4.67 -2.76
CA GLY A 78 -13.80 4.13 -3.53
C GLY A 78 -13.46 3.97 -5.01
N GLU A 79 -14.36 3.33 -5.77
CA GLU A 79 -14.15 3.04 -7.18
C GLU A 79 -14.04 4.32 -8.05
N THR A 80 -13.58 4.17 -9.29
CA THR A 80 -13.67 5.25 -10.29
C THR A 80 -15.14 5.61 -10.56
N GLY A 81 -15.43 6.91 -10.76
CA GLY A 81 -16.77 7.36 -11.15
C GLY A 81 -17.82 7.42 -10.02
N VAL A 82 -17.48 7.04 -8.78
CA VAL A 82 -18.41 7.16 -7.64
C VAL A 82 -18.64 8.60 -7.18
N GLY A 83 -17.89 9.57 -7.70
CA GLY A 83 -18.06 11.00 -7.39
C GLY A 83 -17.22 11.53 -6.22
N LYS A 84 -16.02 10.97 -5.99
CA LYS A 84 -15.07 11.45 -4.97
C LYS A 84 -14.70 12.92 -5.20
N THR A 85 -14.23 13.25 -6.40
CA THR A 85 -13.89 14.62 -6.81
C THR A 85 -15.06 15.59 -6.65
N THR A 86 -16.27 15.17 -7.03
CA THR A 86 -17.46 16.00 -6.87
C THR A 86 -17.77 16.30 -5.41
N ILE A 87 -17.58 15.33 -4.51
CA ILE A 87 -17.68 15.55 -3.06
C ILE A 87 -16.63 16.54 -2.59
N ILE A 88 -15.37 16.42 -3.03
CA ILE A 88 -14.28 17.34 -2.66
C ILE A 88 -14.69 18.78 -2.98
N ASN A 89 -15.10 19.04 -4.22
CA ASN A 89 -15.53 20.37 -4.63
C ASN A 89 -16.78 20.83 -3.86
N SER A 90 -17.73 19.93 -3.56
CA SER A 90 -18.90 20.25 -2.75
C SER A 90 -18.53 20.69 -1.32
N MET A 91 -17.63 19.97 -0.66
CA MET A 91 -17.13 20.32 0.67
C MET A 91 -16.37 21.65 0.66
N VAL A 92 -15.57 21.91 -0.38
CA VAL A 92 -14.87 23.19 -0.56
C VAL A 92 -15.86 24.34 -0.71
N ASN A 93 -16.87 24.23 -1.57
CA ASN A 93 -17.88 25.26 -1.76
C ASN A 93 -18.69 25.53 -0.47
N TYR A 94 -19.00 24.47 0.29
CA TYR A 94 -19.61 24.59 1.62
C TYR A 94 -18.72 25.41 2.58
N LEU A 95 -17.43 25.11 2.65
CA LEU A 95 -16.47 25.83 3.51
C LEU A 95 -16.25 27.29 3.09
N LEU A 96 -16.43 27.59 1.80
CA LEU A 96 -16.37 28.95 1.26
C LEU A 96 -17.69 29.72 1.44
N GLY A 97 -18.75 29.05 1.89
CA GLY A 97 -20.07 29.64 2.11
C GLY A 97 -20.82 29.99 0.82
N VAL A 98 -20.54 29.26 -0.26
CA VAL A 98 -21.25 29.43 -1.54
C VAL A 98 -22.69 29.00 -1.38
N LYS A 99 -23.61 29.80 -1.91
CA LYS A 99 -25.04 29.52 -1.91
C LYS A 99 -25.50 29.15 -3.30
N PHE A 100 -26.65 28.47 -3.37
CA PHE A 100 -27.29 28.19 -4.64
C PHE A 100 -27.53 29.51 -5.40
N GLU A 101 -28.00 30.58 -4.76
CA GLU A 101 -28.32 31.85 -5.42
C GLU A 101 -27.11 32.54 -6.08
N ASP A 102 -25.87 32.21 -5.67
CA ASP A 102 -24.66 32.89 -6.14
C ASP A 102 -24.34 32.58 -7.62
N GLU A 103 -24.85 31.45 -8.15
CA GLU A 103 -24.53 30.96 -9.51
C GLU A 103 -23.03 30.84 -9.78
N ILE A 104 -22.27 30.53 -8.73
CA ILE A 104 -20.82 30.35 -8.75
C ILE A 104 -20.49 28.96 -8.23
N TRP A 105 -19.46 28.34 -8.80
CA TRP A 105 -18.92 27.05 -8.38
C TRP A 105 -17.39 27.09 -8.40
N TYR A 106 -16.76 26.72 -7.29
CA TYR A 106 -15.30 26.64 -7.19
C TYR A 106 -14.80 25.21 -7.35
N GLU A 107 -13.69 25.05 -8.06
CA GLU A 107 -13.03 23.76 -8.25
C GLU A 107 -11.59 23.84 -7.76
N ILE A 108 -11.28 22.99 -6.78
CA ILE A 108 -9.91 22.82 -6.29
C ILE A 108 -9.18 21.71 -7.06
N THR A 109 -9.93 20.80 -7.69
CA THR A 109 -9.41 19.66 -8.45
C THR A 109 -9.10 20.03 -9.90
N GLU A 110 -8.23 19.26 -10.55
CA GLU A 110 -7.79 19.47 -11.95
C GLU A 110 -8.35 18.42 -12.92
N GLU A 111 -9.64 18.11 -12.84
CA GLU A 111 -10.23 17.22 -13.84
C GLU A 111 -10.37 17.97 -15.18
N GLU A 112 -9.70 17.46 -16.22
CA GLU A 112 -10.07 17.78 -17.60
C GLU A 112 -11.46 17.18 -17.89
N ALA A 113 -12.24 17.82 -18.75
CA ALA A 113 -13.55 17.32 -19.17
C ALA A 113 -13.37 16.10 -20.11
N GLY A 114 -12.92 14.97 -19.57
CA GLY A 114 -12.82 13.68 -20.23
C GLY A 114 -14.02 12.77 -19.97
N ASP A 115 -14.03 11.60 -20.58
CA ASP A 115 -15.07 10.58 -20.39
C ASP A 115 -15.10 10.10 -18.92
N GLN A 116 -16.30 10.03 -18.33
CA GLN A 116 -16.52 9.51 -16.97
C GLN A 116 -16.19 8.01 -16.85
N SER A 117 -15.99 7.34 -17.98
CA SER A 117 -15.60 5.93 -18.07
C SER A 117 -14.12 5.65 -17.76
N GLU A 118 -13.25 6.68 -17.81
CA GLU A 118 -11.81 6.57 -17.53
C GLU A 118 -11.44 7.23 -16.18
N SER A 119 -10.46 6.66 -15.47
CA SER A 119 -9.97 7.23 -14.21
C SER A 119 -9.21 8.53 -14.44
N GLN A 120 -9.87 9.64 -14.14
CA GLN A 120 -9.30 10.99 -14.23
C GLN A 120 -8.24 11.27 -13.15
N THR A 121 -8.36 10.68 -11.95
CA THR A 121 -7.35 10.82 -10.87
C THR A 121 -6.34 9.67 -10.93
N SER A 122 -5.06 9.95 -11.17
CA SER A 122 -4.02 8.90 -11.27
C SER A 122 -3.02 8.89 -10.11
N GLU A 123 -3.05 9.93 -9.27
CA GLU A 123 -2.14 10.21 -8.15
C GLU A 123 -2.91 10.52 -6.87
N ILE A 124 -2.27 10.30 -5.71
CA ILE A 124 -2.85 10.70 -4.42
C ILE A 124 -2.64 12.20 -4.25
N THR A 125 -3.72 12.94 -3.97
CA THR A 125 -3.64 14.39 -3.78
C THR A 125 -4.23 14.78 -2.44
N MET A 126 -3.42 15.43 -1.61
CA MET A 126 -3.83 16.03 -0.35
C MET A 126 -4.22 17.49 -0.58
N TYR A 127 -5.51 17.79 -0.41
CA TYR A 127 -6.07 19.12 -0.50
C TYR A 127 -6.19 19.75 0.88
N GLU A 128 -5.37 20.76 1.16
CA GLU A 128 -5.49 21.56 2.38
C GLU A 128 -6.33 22.81 2.11
N VAL A 129 -7.45 22.95 2.81
CA VAL A 129 -8.42 24.03 2.60
C VAL A 129 -8.52 24.86 3.87
N PHE A 130 -7.95 26.06 3.83
CA PHE A 130 -7.87 27.03 4.93
C PHE A 130 -8.73 28.27 4.64
N PRO A 131 -10.08 28.14 4.73
CA PRO A 131 -11.00 29.25 4.48
C PRO A 131 -10.92 30.31 5.60
N ILE A 132 -11.05 31.58 5.21
CA ILE A 132 -11.03 32.71 6.15
C ILE A 132 -12.29 32.70 7.03
N ARG A 133 -13.46 32.47 6.45
CA ARG A 133 -14.76 32.62 7.11
C ARG A 133 -15.28 31.37 7.82
N SER A 134 -14.78 30.18 7.47
CA SER A 134 -15.21 28.95 8.16
C SER A 134 -14.57 28.85 9.56
N PRO A 135 -15.28 28.31 10.56
CA PRO A 135 -14.72 28.03 11.88
C PRO A 135 -13.74 26.84 11.86
N ILE A 136 -13.72 26.04 10.79
CA ILE A 136 -12.87 24.84 10.67
C ILE A 136 -12.03 24.89 9.40
N SER A 137 -10.90 24.20 9.44
CA SER A 137 -10.11 23.85 8.26
C SER A 137 -10.33 22.39 7.89
N LEU A 138 -10.09 22.03 6.63
CA LEU A 138 -10.26 20.67 6.14
C LEU A 138 -9.06 20.25 5.29
N THR A 139 -8.54 19.07 5.58
CA THR A 139 -7.54 18.35 4.78
C THR A 139 -8.20 17.11 4.21
N ILE A 140 -8.23 17.01 2.88
CA ILE A 140 -8.86 15.89 2.16
C ILE A 140 -7.78 15.15 1.41
N ILE A 141 -7.60 13.86 1.71
CA ILE A 141 -6.73 12.98 0.96
C ILE A 141 -7.60 12.28 -0.09
N ASP A 142 -7.41 12.65 -1.35
CA ASP A 142 -8.06 12.01 -2.48
C ASP A 142 -7.19 10.87 -3.01
N THR A 143 -7.79 9.70 -3.19
CA THR A 143 -7.12 8.54 -3.79
C THR A 143 -7.65 8.29 -5.20
N PRO A 144 -6.82 7.75 -6.11
CA PRO A 144 -7.29 7.18 -7.36
C PRO A 144 -8.44 6.18 -7.16
N GLY A 145 -9.25 5.99 -8.20
CA GLY A 145 -10.29 4.95 -8.18
C GLY A 145 -9.69 3.56 -8.07
N TYR A 146 -10.06 2.83 -7.02
CA TYR A 146 -9.64 1.44 -6.82
C TYR A 146 -10.35 0.49 -7.79
N GLY A 147 -9.66 -0.60 -8.14
CA GLY A 147 -10.18 -1.69 -8.97
C GLY A 147 -10.60 -1.24 -10.36
N ASP A 148 -9.95 -0.22 -10.93
CA ASP A 148 -10.15 0.27 -12.29
C ASP A 148 -9.77 -0.79 -13.37
N THR A 149 -10.06 -0.54 -14.65
CA THR A 149 -9.71 -1.46 -15.77
C THR A 149 -8.22 -1.76 -15.91
N ARG A 150 -7.38 -1.04 -15.14
CA ARG A 150 -5.92 -1.12 -15.08
C ARG A 150 -5.39 -2.26 -14.19
N GLY A 151 -6.24 -2.92 -13.39
CA GLY A 151 -5.90 -4.16 -12.68
C GLY A 151 -5.18 -3.99 -11.32
N LEU A 152 -4.76 -5.13 -10.75
CA LEU A 152 -4.19 -5.28 -9.41
C LEU A 152 -2.93 -4.42 -9.17
N ASP A 153 -2.09 -4.25 -10.18
CA ASP A 153 -0.85 -3.45 -10.11
C ASP A 153 -1.11 -1.97 -9.77
N LYS A 154 -2.30 -1.46 -10.11
CA LYS A 154 -2.70 -0.10 -9.77
C LYS A 154 -3.13 0.01 -8.31
N ASP A 155 -3.75 -1.03 -7.77
CA ASP A 155 -4.20 -1.05 -6.38
C ASP A 155 -3.01 -1.16 -5.41
N LEU A 156 -1.97 -1.92 -5.79
CA LEU A 156 -0.68 -1.96 -5.08
C LEU A 156 0.01 -0.58 -5.09
N GLU A 157 0.03 0.11 -6.24
CA GLU A 157 0.58 1.47 -6.33
C GLU A 157 -0.13 2.45 -5.39
N VAL A 158 -1.45 2.32 -5.20
CA VAL A 158 -2.17 3.21 -4.27
C VAL A 158 -1.82 2.89 -2.82
N ALA A 159 -1.66 1.61 -2.45
CA ALA A 159 -1.21 1.22 -1.11
C ALA A 159 0.17 1.79 -0.78
N GLU A 160 1.10 1.74 -1.73
CA GLU A 160 2.45 2.28 -1.60
C GLU A 160 2.48 3.80 -1.47
N ASN A 161 1.71 4.49 -2.32
CA ASN A 161 1.60 5.94 -2.27
C ASN A 161 0.96 6.40 -0.94
N LEU A 162 -0.01 5.66 -0.40
CA LEU A 162 -0.57 5.91 0.93
C LEU A 162 0.49 5.70 2.03
N SER A 163 1.29 4.64 1.92
CA SER A 163 2.41 4.38 2.84
C SER A 163 3.41 5.55 2.84
N ALA A 164 3.82 6.00 1.65
CA ALA A 164 4.71 7.16 1.50
C ALA A 164 4.10 8.45 2.09
N LEU A 165 2.80 8.68 1.89
CA LEU A 165 2.10 9.82 2.47
C LEU A 165 2.08 9.75 4.01
N PHE A 166 1.90 8.58 4.60
CA PHE A 166 1.80 8.44 6.06
C PHE A 166 3.17 8.53 6.75
N GLN A 167 4.24 8.15 6.05
CA GLN A 167 5.61 8.20 6.57
C GLN A 167 6.29 9.56 6.34
N SER A 168 5.81 10.35 5.38
CA SER A 168 6.40 11.67 5.07
C SER A 168 6.25 12.65 6.24
N ASN A 169 7.31 13.41 6.53
CA ASN A 169 7.29 14.47 7.54
C ASN A 169 6.30 15.60 7.21
N ASP A 170 6.09 15.85 5.91
CA ASP A 170 5.11 16.82 5.40
C ASP A 170 3.77 16.15 5.01
N GLY A 171 3.62 14.86 5.33
CA GLY A 171 2.45 14.04 5.04
C GLY A 171 1.45 14.00 6.19
N VAL A 172 0.78 12.86 6.38
CA VAL A 172 -0.35 12.72 7.31
C VAL A 172 -0.13 11.58 8.30
N ARG A 173 -0.11 11.92 9.60
CA ARG A 173 0.06 10.94 10.68
C ARG A 173 -1.21 10.62 11.44
N GLU A 174 -2.29 11.35 11.17
CA GLU A 174 -3.56 11.19 11.87
C GLU A 174 -4.73 11.39 10.92
N VAL A 175 -5.87 10.75 11.20
CA VAL A 175 -7.10 10.92 10.43
C VAL A 175 -8.32 11.02 11.35
N ASP A 176 -9.28 11.86 10.99
CA ASP A 176 -10.57 11.97 11.67
C ASP A 176 -11.63 11.03 11.06
N ALA A 177 -11.55 10.72 9.75
CA ALA A 177 -12.39 9.71 9.10
C ALA A 177 -11.76 9.07 7.85
N VAL A 178 -12.03 7.78 7.65
CA VAL A 178 -11.83 7.06 6.38
C VAL A 178 -13.19 6.90 5.72
N CYS A 179 -13.35 7.52 4.55
CA CYS A 179 -14.65 7.71 3.90
C CYS A 179 -14.75 6.82 2.66
N PHE A 180 -15.55 5.75 2.77
CA PHE A 180 -15.92 4.92 1.61
C PHE A 180 -17.01 5.60 0.80
N VAL A 181 -16.67 5.98 -0.43
CA VAL A 181 -17.58 6.64 -1.35
C VAL A 181 -18.25 5.62 -2.26
N THR A 182 -19.58 5.58 -2.25
CA THR A 182 -20.40 4.66 -3.07
C THR A 182 -21.67 5.35 -3.56
N GLN A 183 -22.27 4.88 -4.65
CA GLN A 183 -23.49 5.47 -5.20
C GLN A 183 -24.75 4.83 -4.59
N ALA A 184 -25.80 5.63 -4.36
CA ALA A 184 -27.07 5.18 -3.79
C ALA A 184 -27.82 4.16 -4.66
N SER A 185 -27.69 4.27 -5.98
CA SER A 185 -28.35 3.38 -6.96
C SER A 185 -27.78 1.96 -6.98
N LYS A 186 -26.70 1.69 -6.25
CA LYS A 186 -26.10 0.35 -6.19
C LYS A 186 -26.86 -0.53 -5.23
N ASN A 187 -27.68 -1.41 -5.80
CA ASN A 187 -28.56 -2.31 -5.06
C ASN A 187 -27.84 -3.50 -4.41
N ARG A 188 -26.60 -3.79 -4.84
CA ARG A 188 -25.73 -4.86 -4.32
C ARG A 188 -24.28 -4.42 -4.44
N LEU A 189 -23.43 -4.91 -3.54
CA LEU A 189 -21.98 -4.89 -3.76
C LEU A 189 -21.68 -5.97 -4.81
N SER A 190 -21.20 -5.57 -5.99
CA SER A 190 -20.67 -6.53 -6.98
C SER A 190 -19.37 -7.15 -6.49
N ASP A 191 -18.93 -8.25 -7.09
CA ASP A 191 -17.67 -8.90 -6.74
C ASP A 191 -16.46 -7.96 -6.73
N ARG A 192 -16.42 -7.07 -7.73
CA ARG A 192 -15.44 -5.99 -7.84
C ARG A 192 -15.46 -5.03 -6.65
N GLN A 193 -16.64 -4.73 -6.12
CA GLN A 193 -16.80 -3.82 -4.98
C GLN A 193 -16.39 -4.47 -3.68
N HIS A 194 -16.71 -5.75 -3.51
CA HIS A 194 -16.21 -6.51 -2.37
C HIS A 194 -14.68 -6.59 -2.39
N TYR A 195 -14.08 -6.85 -3.55
CA TYR A 195 -12.63 -6.80 -3.74
C TYR A 195 -12.05 -5.44 -3.37
N ILE A 196 -12.64 -4.35 -3.89
CA ILE A 196 -12.15 -2.99 -3.63
C ILE A 196 -12.24 -2.64 -2.15
N ILE A 197 -13.37 -2.94 -1.51
CA ILE A 197 -13.54 -2.68 -0.08
C ILE A 197 -12.55 -3.53 0.73
N SER A 198 -12.44 -4.84 0.46
CA SER A 198 -11.51 -5.73 1.17
C SER A 198 -10.06 -5.30 1.00
N SER A 199 -9.68 -4.89 -0.22
CA SER A 199 -8.32 -4.44 -0.55
C SER A 199 -7.97 -3.10 0.08
N ILE A 200 -8.93 -2.19 0.22
CA ILE A 200 -8.70 -0.91 0.89
C ILE A 200 -8.66 -1.11 2.41
N LEU A 201 -9.55 -1.93 2.97
CA LEU A 201 -9.56 -2.22 4.40
C LEU A 201 -8.29 -2.95 4.85
N SER A 202 -7.69 -3.76 3.98
CA SER A 202 -6.47 -4.50 4.30
C SER A 202 -5.24 -3.61 4.51
N LEU A 203 -5.31 -2.35 4.06
CA LEU A 203 -4.27 -1.34 4.22
C LEU A 203 -4.22 -0.77 5.64
N PHE A 204 -5.32 -0.85 6.39
CA PHE A 204 -5.43 -0.18 7.68
C PHE A 204 -5.16 -1.10 8.86
N GLY A 205 -4.71 -0.48 9.94
CA GLY A 205 -4.72 -1.06 11.28
C GLY A 205 -6.14 -1.34 11.77
N ASN A 206 -6.29 -2.34 12.62
CA ASN A 206 -7.58 -2.73 13.20
C ASN A 206 -8.19 -1.66 14.14
N ASP A 207 -7.42 -0.63 14.49
CA ASP A 207 -7.81 0.48 15.36
C ASP A 207 -8.65 1.54 14.63
N ILE A 208 -8.65 1.53 13.30
CA ILE A 208 -9.36 2.51 12.47
C ILE A 208 -10.85 2.23 12.29
N VAL A 209 -11.37 1.09 12.75
CA VAL A 209 -12.77 0.64 12.51
C VAL A 209 -13.79 1.74 12.80
N ASN A 210 -13.63 2.44 13.92
CA ASN A 210 -14.55 3.47 14.37
C ASN A 210 -14.39 4.81 13.64
N ASN A 211 -13.43 4.93 12.72
CA ASN A 211 -13.20 6.07 11.85
C ASN A 211 -13.79 5.84 10.46
N ILE A 212 -14.12 4.60 10.12
CA ILE A 212 -14.65 4.24 8.80
C ILE A 212 -16.12 4.63 8.71
N VAL A 213 -16.47 5.42 7.70
CA VAL A 213 -17.84 5.90 7.42
C VAL A 213 -18.14 5.83 5.93
N PHE A 214 -19.42 5.89 5.57
CA PHE A 214 -19.85 5.84 4.17
C PHE A 214 -20.34 7.22 3.69
N LEU A 215 -19.86 7.66 2.53
CA LEU A 215 -20.41 8.82 1.82
C LEU A 215 -21.16 8.29 0.60
N ILE A 216 -22.48 8.47 0.61
CA ILE A 216 -23.37 7.89 -0.39
C ILE A 216 -23.76 8.98 -1.39
N THR A 217 -23.27 8.84 -2.61
CA THR A 217 -23.42 9.79 -3.71
C THR A 217 -24.63 9.46 -4.58
N HIS A 218 -25.06 10.42 -5.41
CA HIS A 218 -26.25 10.28 -6.25
C HIS A 218 -27.50 9.89 -5.45
N SER A 219 -27.57 10.32 -4.18
CA SER A 219 -28.71 10.09 -3.31
C SER A 219 -29.84 11.05 -3.65
N ASP A 220 -31.07 10.55 -3.57
CA ASP A 220 -32.32 11.31 -3.65
C ASP A 220 -32.75 11.88 -2.28
N GLY A 221 -31.86 11.86 -1.28
CA GLY A 221 -32.13 12.31 0.09
C GLY A 221 -32.83 11.27 0.97
N LEU A 222 -33.27 10.14 0.40
CA LEU A 222 -33.94 9.07 1.15
C LEU A 222 -32.94 8.09 1.78
N PRO A 223 -33.34 7.35 2.83
CA PRO A 223 -32.50 6.31 3.43
C PRO A 223 -32.05 5.26 2.40
N PRO A 224 -30.74 5.02 2.23
CA PRO A 224 -30.19 4.15 1.20
C PRO A 224 -30.22 2.67 1.65
N THR A 225 -31.43 2.13 1.82
CA THR A 225 -31.69 0.80 2.42
C THR A 225 -30.91 -0.34 1.75
N ASN A 226 -30.80 -0.34 0.42
CA ASN A 226 -30.10 -1.38 -0.33
C ASN A 226 -28.59 -1.38 -0.04
N VAL A 227 -27.96 -0.20 -0.04
CA VAL A 227 -26.53 -0.05 0.26
C VAL A 227 -26.24 -0.46 1.70
N ILE A 228 -27.07 -0.01 2.65
CA ILE A 228 -26.92 -0.35 4.07
C ILE A 228 -27.11 -1.87 4.31
N SER A 229 -28.10 -2.48 3.67
CA SER A 229 -28.32 -3.92 3.72
C SER A 229 -27.11 -4.69 3.19
N ALA A 230 -26.54 -4.26 2.07
CA ALA A 230 -25.35 -4.88 1.49
C ALA A 230 -24.12 -4.76 2.43
N ILE A 231 -23.90 -3.58 3.04
CA ILE A 231 -22.82 -3.37 4.01
C ILE A 231 -22.97 -4.29 5.23
N ASN A 232 -24.19 -4.42 5.75
CA ASN A 232 -24.49 -5.31 6.87
C ASN A 232 -24.30 -6.79 6.51
N LYS A 233 -24.79 -7.21 5.34
CA LYS A 233 -24.64 -8.59 4.85
C LYS A 233 -23.18 -8.97 4.69
N ALA A 234 -22.38 -8.07 4.12
CA ALA A 234 -20.93 -8.24 3.93
C ALA A 234 -20.12 -8.06 5.24
N ARG A 235 -20.77 -7.71 6.36
CA ARG A 235 -20.12 -7.49 7.67
C ARG A 235 -18.92 -6.55 7.61
N ILE A 236 -19.01 -5.50 6.78
CA ILE A 236 -17.90 -4.57 6.57
C ILE A 236 -17.57 -3.88 7.91
N PRO A 237 -16.31 -3.92 8.37
CA PRO A 237 -15.86 -3.18 9.54
C PRO A 237 -16.04 -1.68 9.32
N CYS A 238 -16.86 -1.05 10.17
CA CYS A 238 -17.14 0.38 10.08
C CYS A 238 -17.69 0.92 11.40
N ARG A 239 -17.71 2.26 11.53
CA ARG A 239 -18.39 2.96 12.61
C ARG A 239 -19.88 2.62 12.56
N ARG A 240 -20.42 2.13 13.67
CA ARG A 240 -21.84 1.83 13.84
C ARG A 240 -22.49 2.78 14.85
N ASP A 241 -23.76 3.11 14.62
CA ASP A 241 -24.56 3.91 15.54
C ASP A 241 -25.12 3.08 16.70
N LYS A 242 -25.95 3.70 17.56
CA LYS A 242 -26.56 3.04 18.72
C LYS A 242 -27.51 1.89 18.36
N SER A 243 -28.02 1.87 17.13
CA SER A 243 -28.87 0.79 16.60
C SER A 243 -28.06 -0.32 15.91
N GLY A 244 -26.73 -0.18 15.90
CA GLY A 244 -25.83 -1.11 15.21
C GLY A 244 -25.76 -0.88 13.69
N GLN A 245 -26.35 0.19 13.16
CA GLN A 245 -26.31 0.48 11.72
C GLN A 245 -25.03 1.22 11.32
N PRO A 246 -24.48 0.97 10.11
CA PRO A 246 -23.33 1.71 9.58
C PRO A 246 -23.63 3.21 9.55
N VAL A 247 -22.66 4.03 9.97
CA VAL A 247 -22.79 5.49 9.88
C VAL A 247 -22.53 5.95 8.45
N TYR A 248 -23.47 6.69 7.87
CA TYR A 248 -23.40 7.20 6.51
C TYR A 248 -23.86 8.66 6.39
N PHE A 249 -23.48 9.30 5.29
CA PHE A 249 -23.87 10.66 4.92
C PHE A 249 -24.27 10.71 3.45
N LEU A 250 -25.28 11.50 3.11
CA LEU A 250 -25.87 11.54 1.77
C LEU A 250 -25.39 12.77 0.99
N PHE A 251 -25.11 12.56 -0.30
CA PHE A 251 -24.72 13.60 -1.24
C PHE A 251 -25.42 13.33 -2.58
N ASN A 252 -25.96 14.37 -3.22
CA ASN A 252 -26.60 14.25 -4.52
C ASN A 252 -25.58 14.38 -5.68
N ASN A 253 -24.47 15.11 -5.46
CA ASN A 253 -23.37 15.32 -6.41
C ASN A 253 -23.72 16.04 -7.74
N ARG A 254 -24.81 16.81 -7.80
CA ARG A 254 -25.26 17.50 -9.03
C ARG A 254 -25.06 19.01 -9.04
N GLN A 255 -24.26 19.52 -8.11
CA GLN A 255 -24.12 20.97 -7.87
C GLN A 255 -23.42 21.72 -9.01
N ALA A 256 -22.56 21.03 -9.76
CA ALA A 256 -21.86 21.58 -10.91
C ALA A 256 -22.66 21.48 -12.22
N ASP A 257 -23.83 20.81 -12.23
CA ASP A 257 -24.67 20.67 -13.42
C ASP A 257 -25.12 22.05 -13.93
N ALA A 258 -25.13 22.22 -15.25
CA ALA A 258 -25.67 23.42 -15.85
C ALA A 258 -27.13 23.63 -15.41
N ARG A 259 -27.47 24.85 -14.98
CA ARG A 259 -28.84 25.16 -14.56
C ARG A 259 -29.79 24.97 -15.71
N ARG A 260 -30.90 24.33 -15.42
CA ARG A 260 -31.99 24.17 -16.36
C ARG A 260 -33.00 25.30 -16.13
N THR A 261 -33.67 25.70 -17.20
CA THR A 261 -34.61 26.83 -17.18
C THR A 261 -36.03 26.43 -16.76
N LYS A 262 -36.38 25.14 -16.82
CA LYS A 262 -37.71 24.67 -16.40
C LYS A 262 -37.80 24.69 -14.88
N GLU A 263 -38.84 25.28 -14.32
CA GLU A 263 -39.05 25.41 -12.87
C GLU A 263 -38.89 24.09 -12.10
N ARG A 264 -39.42 22.99 -12.64
CA ARG A 264 -39.29 21.66 -12.04
C ARG A 264 -37.82 21.23 -11.89
N HIS A 265 -36.97 21.62 -12.85
CA HIS A 265 -35.56 21.27 -12.85
C HIS A 265 -34.76 22.17 -11.93
N VAL A 266 -35.10 23.46 -11.85
CA VAL A 266 -34.52 24.39 -10.86
C VAL A 266 -34.82 23.91 -9.44
N ARG A 267 -36.07 23.50 -9.17
CA ARG A 267 -36.45 22.91 -7.87
C ARG A 267 -35.60 21.68 -7.55
N ALA A 268 -35.55 20.70 -8.45
CA ALA A 268 -34.73 19.51 -8.25
C ALA A 268 -33.23 19.81 -8.06
N GLN A 269 -32.68 20.82 -8.75
CA GLN A 269 -31.29 21.25 -8.57
C GLN A 269 -31.05 21.94 -7.23
N ARG A 270 -32.04 22.69 -6.73
CA ARG A 270 -32.02 23.30 -5.40
C ARG A 270 -32.07 22.25 -4.30
N ASP A 271 -33.01 21.31 -4.39
CA ASP A 271 -33.14 20.22 -3.42
C ASP A 271 -31.83 19.41 -3.34
N ALA A 272 -31.26 19.06 -4.51
CA ALA A 272 -29.96 18.39 -4.60
C ALA A 272 -28.80 19.18 -3.96
N TRP A 273 -28.82 20.51 -4.07
CA TRP A 273 -27.84 21.39 -3.44
C TRP A 273 -28.00 21.36 -1.92
N GLU A 274 -29.23 21.55 -1.43
CA GLU A 274 -29.57 21.57 -0.01
C GLU A 274 -29.22 20.24 0.67
N ASP A 275 -29.55 19.10 0.04
CA ASP A 275 -29.18 17.76 0.54
C ASP A 275 -27.68 17.61 0.76
N SER A 276 -26.85 18.13 -0.15
CA SER A 276 -25.40 17.97 -0.06
C SER A 276 -24.76 18.98 0.89
N VAL A 277 -25.35 20.17 1.06
CA VAL A 277 -24.98 21.12 2.11
C VAL A 277 -25.27 20.52 3.48
N GLU A 278 -26.46 19.91 3.65
CA GLU A 278 -26.87 19.26 4.89
C GLU A 278 -26.01 18.03 5.19
N GLY A 279 -25.76 17.19 4.18
CA GLY A 279 -24.86 16.05 4.27
C GLY A 279 -23.45 16.46 4.68
N THR A 280 -22.90 17.52 4.08
CA THR A 280 -21.59 18.07 4.45
C THR A 280 -21.59 18.59 5.89
N ARG A 281 -22.61 19.33 6.29
CA ARG A 281 -22.76 19.87 7.65
C ARG A 281 -22.77 18.75 8.69
N HIS A 282 -23.63 17.74 8.50
CA HIS A 282 -23.73 16.60 9.40
C HIS A 282 -22.45 15.77 9.44
N PHE A 283 -21.83 15.55 8.29
CA PHE A 283 -20.55 14.84 8.21
C PHE A 283 -19.47 15.54 9.03
N LEU A 284 -19.24 16.84 8.80
CA LEU A 284 -18.20 17.61 9.49
C LEU A 284 -18.48 17.75 10.99
N GLN A 285 -19.75 17.88 11.39
CA GLN A 285 -20.14 17.87 12.81
C GLN A 285 -19.89 16.51 13.49
N SER A 286 -19.98 15.41 12.73
CA SER A 286 -19.68 14.07 13.24
C SER A 286 -18.18 13.80 13.48
N LEU A 287 -17.29 14.65 12.94
CA LEU A 287 -15.85 14.54 13.10
C LEU A 287 -15.41 15.20 14.42
N THR A 288 -15.72 14.57 15.55
CA THR A 288 -15.34 15.08 16.87
C THR A 288 -13.86 14.77 17.18
N ALA A 289 -13.28 15.43 18.19
CA ALA A 289 -11.89 15.15 18.60
C ALA A 289 -11.67 13.67 19.01
N ARG A 290 -12.72 12.97 19.45
CA ARG A 290 -12.67 11.54 19.79
C ARG A 290 -12.49 10.63 18.57
N ASN A 291 -12.78 11.14 17.37
CA ASN A 291 -12.62 10.39 16.13
C ASN A 291 -11.17 10.41 15.66
N ARG A 292 -10.32 11.34 16.12
CA ARG A 292 -8.94 11.40 15.66
C ARG A 292 -8.17 10.14 16.05
N ARG A 293 -7.56 9.50 15.06
CA ARG A 293 -6.69 8.33 15.25
C ARG A 293 -5.34 8.53 14.60
N SER A 294 -4.31 8.01 15.27
CA SER A 294 -2.97 7.85 14.71
C SER A 294 -3.02 6.86 13.55
N LEU A 295 -2.20 7.10 12.53
CA LEU A 295 -1.99 6.20 11.41
C LEU A 295 -0.73 5.33 11.60
N GLU A 296 -0.13 5.32 12.79
CA GLU A 296 1.06 4.50 13.09
C GLU A 296 0.80 3.01 12.86
N LEU A 297 -0.26 2.43 13.45
CA LEU A 297 -0.59 1.01 13.23
C LEU A 297 -0.90 0.72 11.75
N THR A 298 -1.50 1.68 11.04
CA THR A 298 -1.73 1.57 9.59
C THR A 298 -0.42 1.58 8.81
N SER A 299 0.54 2.42 9.20
CA SER A 299 1.88 2.43 8.63
C SER A 299 2.61 1.10 8.90
N ASP A 300 2.48 0.55 10.11
CA ASP A 300 3.06 -0.74 10.46
C ASP A 300 2.47 -1.88 9.61
N VAL A 301 1.14 -1.90 9.43
CA VAL A 301 0.46 -2.87 8.54
C VAL A 301 0.99 -2.80 7.11
N LEU A 302 1.13 -1.60 6.56
CA LEU A 302 1.65 -1.41 5.19
C LEU A 302 3.10 -1.90 5.07
N MET A 303 3.95 -1.57 6.05
CA MET A 303 5.35 -2.01 6.08
C MET A 303 5.48 -3.53 6.23
N GLU A 304 4.75 -4.14 7.16
CA GLU A 304 4.74 -5.58 7.39
C GLU A 304 4.28 -6.35 6.14
N ARG A 305 3.33 -5.81 5.35
CA ARG A 305 2.91 -6.42 4.08
C ARG A 305 4.02 -6.42 3.03
N ILE A 306 4.72 -5.29 2.87
CA ILE A 306 5.84 -5.19 1.92
C ILE A 306 6.95 -6.16 2.34
N GLN A 307 7.27 -6.20 3.63
CA GLN A 307 8.27 -7.12 4.18
C GLN A 307 7.84 -8.58 4.04
N PHE A 308 6.56 -8.88 4.25
CA PHE A 308 6.00 -10.23 4.06
C PHE A 308 6.13 -10.70 2.61
N GLU A 309 5.72 -9.88 1.64
CA GLU A 309 5.84 -10.19 0.21
C GLU A 309 7.30 -10.48 -0.19
N ALA A 310 8.19 -9.59 0.22
CA ALA A 310 9.61 -9.73 -0.03
C ALA A 310 10.21 -10.98 0.63
N SER A 311 9.77 -11.29 1.85
CA SER A 311 10.19 -12.48 2.60
C SER A 311 9.69 -13.77 1.94
N ILE A 312 8.43 -13.82 1.48
CA ILE A 312 7.89 -14.99 0.78
C ILE A 312 8.60 -15.23 -0.55
N CYS A 313 8.83 -14.17 -1.33
CA CYS A 313 9.57 -14.29 -2.60
C CYS A 313 10.99 -14.83 -2.39
N ASN A 314 11.71 -14.30 -1.39
CA ASN A 314 13.03 -14.79 -1.01
C ASN A 314 12.98 -16.24 -0.48
N LEU A 315 11.99 -16.55 0.35
CA LEU A 315 11.75 -17.88 0.93
C LEU A 315 11.56 -18.92 -0.17
N THR A 316 10.74 -18.65 -1.20
CA THR A 316 10.49 -19.59 -2.30
C THR A 316 11.79 -20.03 -2.96
N LEU A 317 12.69 -19.09 -3.28
CA LEU A 317 14.00 -19.40 -3.84
C LEU A 317 14.87 -20.19 -2.86
N ARG A 318 14.92 -19.78 -1.58
CA ARG A 318 15.75 -20.47 -0.58
C ARG A 318 15.29 -21.89 -0.34
N VAL A 319 13.98 -22.14 -0.23
CA VAL A 319 13.44 -23.49 -0.08
C VAL A 319 13.76 -24.33 -1.32
N GLN A 320 13.62 -23.77 -2.53
CA GLN A 320 14.04 -24.45 -3.76
C GLN A 320 15.53 -24.82 -3.75
N GLU A 321 16.41 -23.91 -3.28
CA GLU A 321 17.84 -24.17 -3.12
C GLU A 321 18.10 -25.34 -2.16
N LYS A 322 17.43 -25.34 -0.99
CA LYS A 322 17.57 -26.40 0.02
C LYS A 322 17.09 -27.75 -0.51
N GLU A 323 15.96 -27.79 -1.22
CA GLU A 323 15.41 -29.02 -1.81
C GLU A 323 16.36 -29.61 -2.87
N MET A 324 16.98 -28.76 -3.69
CA MET A 324 18.00 -29.21 -4.63
C MET A 324 19.27 -29.72 -3.92
N LYS A 325 19.68 -29.11 -2.80
CA LYS A 325 20.80 -29.60 -1.98
C LYS A 325 20.48 -30.94 -1.29
N ILE A 326 19.25 -31.13 -0.82
CA ILE A 326 18.78 -32.43 -0.32
C ILE A 326 18.87 -33.48 -1.43
N ALA A 327 18.39 -33.17 -2.64
CA ALA A 327 18.48 -34.07 -3.78
C ALA A 327 19.93 -34.40 -4.18
N GLU A 328 20.83 -33.42 -4.13
CA GLU A 328 22.28 -33.62 -4.34
C GLU A 328 22.85 -34.60 -3.29
N LYS A 329 22.57 -34.37 -2.01
CA LYS A 329 23.06 -35.22 -0.92
C LYS A 329 22.51 -36.65 -1.03
N HIS A 330 21.25 -36.84 -1.39
CA HIS A 330 20.69 -38.17 -1.67
C HIS A 330 21.34 -38.86 -2.87
N GLN A 331 21.67 -38.14 -3.95
CA GLN A 331 22.44 -38.71 -5.07
C GLN A 331 23.80 -39.23 -4.61
N ILE A 332 24.47 -38.47 -3.73
CA ILE A 332 25.74 -38.90 -3.13
C ILE A 332 25.51 -40.14 -2.27
N GLN A 333 24.52 -40.15 -1.36
CA GLN A 333 24.23 -41.33 -0.53
C GLN A 333 23.97 -42.60 -1.35
N GLU A 334 23.15 -42.49 -2.41
CA GLU A 334 22.86 -43.63 -3.28
C GLU A 334 24.09 -44.11 -4.04
N ALA A 335 24.96 -43.19 -4.48
CA ALA A 335 26.24 -43.54 -5.07
C ALA A 335 27.18 -44.21 -4.06
N MET A 336 27.22 -43.74 -2.81
CA MET A 336 28.00 -44.36 -1.74
C MET A 336 27.51 -45.79 -1.46
N LYS A 337 26.19 -45.99 -1.31
CA LYS A 337 25.60 -47.32 -1.08
C LYS A 337 25.95 -48.31 -2.19
N LYS A 338 25.89 -47.88 -3.45
CA LYS A 338 26.23 -48.71 -4.62
C LYS A 338 27.71 -49.06 -4.73
N ASN A 339 28.60 -48.20 -4.21
CA ASN A 339 30.05 -48.39 -4.28
C ASN A 339 30.66 -48.74 -2.91
N LYS A 340 29.87 -49.35 -2.02
CA LYS A 340 30.30 -49.66 -0.64
C LYS A 340 31.62 -50.45 -0.60
N GLU A 341 31.75 -51.51 -1.41
CA GLU A 341 32.96 -52.33 -1.47
C GLU A 341 34.18 -51.51 -1.89
N LYS A 342 34.04 -50.66 -2.92
CA LYS A 342 35.11 -49.75 -3.36
C LYS A 342 35.53 -48.75 -2.28
N ILE A 343 34.58 -48.26 -1.47
CA ILE A 343 34.87 -47.35 -0.36
C ILE A 343 35.66 -48.06 0.75
N GLU A 344 35.28 -49.29 1.07
CA GLU A 344 36.00 -50.13 2.05
C GLU A 344 37.41 -50.49 1.57
N GLU A 345 37.57 -50.69 0.25
CA GLU A 345 38.86 -50.89 -0.42
C GLU A 345 39.63 -49.58 -0.70
N CYS A 346 39.10 -48.42 -0.29
CA CYS A 346 39.67 -47.10 -0.54
C CYS A 346 39.97 -46.79 -2.02
N GLN A 347 39.16 -47.33 -2.93
CA GLN A 347 39.24 -47.07 -4.37
C GLN A 347 38.44 -45.81 -4.74
N ASN A 348 39.05 -44.95 -5.55
CA ASN A 348 38.39 -43.77 -6.08
C ASN A 348 37.34 -44.15 -7.16
N PHE A 349 36.26 -43.38 -7.24
CA PHE A 349 35.23 -43.50 -8.26
C PHE A 349 34.54 -42.15 -8.48
N THR A 350 33.90 -42.00 -9.63
CA THR A 350 33.21 -40.76 -10.01
C THR A 350 31.73 -40.80 -9.70
N ILE A 351 31.19 -39.71 -9.18
CA ILE A 351 29.76 -39.52 -8.91
C ILE A 351 29.26 -38.36 -9.77
N LYS A 352 28.19 -38.59 -10.54
CA LYS A 352 27.50 -37.51 -11.25
C LYS A 352 26.44 -36.91 -10.33
N VAL A 353 26.62 -35.64 -9.98
CA VAL A 353 25.69 -34.89 -9.14
C VAL A 353 25.18 -33.65 -9.85
N LYS A 354 23.94 -33.27 -9.55
CA LYS A 354 23.42 -31.96 -9.96
C LYS A 354 23.71 -30.95 -8.87
N LYS A 355 24.66 -30.04 -9.12
CA LYS A 355 24.99 -28.95 -8.20
C LYS A 355 24.16 -27.71 -8.49
N THR A 356 23.78 -27.02 -7.43
CA THR A 356 23.10 -25.72 -7.50
C THR A 356 24.10 -24.60 -7.69
N VAL A 357 23.79 -23.66 -8.59
CA VAL A 357 24.57 -22.45 -8.82
C VAL A 357 23.60 -21.27 -8.83
N LYS A 358 23.97 -20.19 -8.14
CA LYS A 358 23.25 -18.92 -8.21
C LYS A 358 23.81 -18.10 -9.36
N GLU A 359 22.94 -17.71 -10.28
CA GLU A 359 23.32 -16.89 -11.43
C GLU A 359 22.57 -15.56 -11.38
N LYS A 360 23.25 -14.46 -11.69
CA LYS A 360 22.62 -13.15 -11.77
C LYS A 360 22.17 -12.86 -13.21
N VAL A 361 20.86 -12.81 -13.43
CA VAL A 361 20.24 -12.65 -14.75
C VAL A 361 19.47 -11.33 -14.87
N PRO A 362 19.34 -10.74 -16.08
CA PRO A 362 18.51 -9.56 -16.29
C PRO A 362 17.03 -9.79 -15.95
N ILE A 363 16.33 -8.74 -15.51
CA ILE A 363 14.89 -8.78 -15.26
C ILE A 363 14.13 -8.44 -16.54
N GLU A 364 13.48 -9.44 -17.13
CA GLU A 364 12.64 -9.28 -18.32
C GLU A 364 11.22 -8.81 -17.92
N SER A 365 11.07 -7.54 -17.54
CA SER A 365 9.76 -6.95 -17.26
C SER A 365 9.41 -5.78 -18.18
N LYS A 366 8.22 -5.83 -18.78
CA LYS A 366 7.67 -4.73 -19.58
C LYS A 366 7.35 -3.51 -18.70
N SER A 367 6.91 -3.74 -17.46
CA SER A 367 6.56 -2.70 -16.50
C SER A 367 7.82 -2.07 -15.91
N TRP A 368 7.93 -0.73 -15.98
CA TRP A 368 9.03 0.01 -15.36
C TRP A 368 9.17 -0.28 -13.85
N LYS A 369 8.06 -0.60 -13.17
CA LYS A 369 8.00 -0.85 -11.71
C LYS A 369 8.72 -2.11 -11.27
N HIS A 370 8.81 -3.13 -12.14
CA HIS A 370 9.49 -4.39 -11.85
C HIS A 370 10.81 -4.51 -12.62
N ARG A 371 11.41 -3.39 -13.03
CA ARG A 371 12.71 -3.42 -13.75
C ARG A 371 13.90 -3.50 -12.83
N LYS A 372 13.75 -3.27 -11.53
CA LYS A 372 14.87 -3.30 -10.58
C LYS A 372 14.51 -4.08 -9.33
N ALA A 373 15.49 -4.83 -8.84
CA ALA A 373 15.41 -5.54 -7.57
C ALA A 373 16.51 -5.05 -6.63
N THR A 374 16.21 -5.06 -5.33
CA THR A 374 17.23 -4.91 -4.28
C THR A 374 17.79 -6.29 -3.99
N THR A 375 19.07 -6.51 -4.31
CA THR A 375 19.77 -7.79 -4.17
C THR A 375 20.93 -7.68 -3.19
N CYS A 376 21.16 -8.71 -2.37
CA CYS A 376 22.30 -8.80 -1.46
C CYS A 376 23.49 -9.45 -2.18
N THR A 377 24.64 -8.78 -2.21
CA THR A 377 25.86 -9.31 -2.86
C THR A 377 26.64 -10.29 -1.98
N ILE A 378 26.32 -10.36 -0.68
CA ILE A 378 26.99 -11.27 0.26
C ILE A 378 26.25 -12.61 0.35
N CYS A 379 24.91 -12.56 0.44
CA CYS A 379 24.09 -13.77 0.48
C CYS A 379 23.75 -14.31 -0.91
N GLU A 380 23.94 -13.49 -1.96
CA GLU A 380 23.47 -13.77 -3.32
C GLU A 380 21.97 -14.06 -3.33
N GLU A 381 21.21 -13.12 -2.80
CA GLU A 381 19.77 -13.26 -2.55
C GLU A 381 19.01 -12.04 -3.05
N ASN A 382 17.79 -12.27 -3.53
CA ASN A 382 16.87 -11.21 -3.88
C ASN A 382 16.11 -10.80 -2.62
N CYS A 383 16.27 -9.56 -2.19
CA CYS A 383 15.71 -9.07 -0.94
C CYS A 383 14.42 -8.29 -1.15
N HIS A 384 14.24 -7.66 -2.31
CA HIS A 384 12.99 -6.99 -2.68
C HIS A 384 12.90 -6.95 -4.22
N GLU A 385 12.11 -7.85 -4.81
CA GLU A 385 12.02 -8.02 -6.27
C GLU A 385 10.94 -7.15 -6.93
N PHE A 386 9.80 -7.00 -6.24
CA PHE A 386 8.64 -6.32 -6.78
C PHE A 386 8.49 -4.94 -6.16
N ASP A 387 7.96 -4.02 -6.96
CA ASP A 387 7.55 -2.66 -6.64
C ASP A 387 8.54 -1.76 -5.89
N CYS A 388 9.76 -2.20 -5.61
CA CYS A 388 10.83 -1.33 -5.16
C CYS A 388 11.36 -0.51 -6.36
N TRP A 389 10.63 0.48 -6.87
CA TRP A 389 11.09 1.31 -7.99
C TRP A 389 11.37 2.77 -7.60
N TRP A 390 10.69 3.32 -6.59
CA TRP A 390 10.81 4.74 -6.22
C TRP A 390 12.11 5.08 -5.48
N VAL A 391 12.67 4.15 -4.72
CA VAL A 391 13.88 4.40 -3.92
C VAL A 391 15.15 4.13 -4.73
N SER A 392 16.02 5.09 -4.99
CA SER A 392 17.31 4.78 -5.64
C SER A 392 18.36 4.17 -4.69
N ASN A 393 18.31 4.53 -3.41
CA ASN A 393 19.25 4.11 -2.38
C ASN A 393 18.75 2.88 -1.60
N PRO A 394 19.47 1.74 -1.57
CA PRO A 394 19.10 0.58 -0.76
C PRO A 394 18.80 0.89 0.70
N SER A 395 19.44 1.91 1.31
CA SER A 395 19.20 2.30 2.72
C SER A 395 17.79 2.76 3.01
N LYS A 396 17.07 3.22 1.98
CA LYS A 396 15.70 3.74 2.07
C LYS A 396 14.67 2.68 1.65
N CYS A 397 15.11 1.45 1.32
CA CYS A 397 14.21 0.37 0.96
C CYS A 397 13.42 -0.11 2.19
N GLU A 398 12.16 -0.47 1.97
CA GLU A 398 11.17 -0.84 2.98
C GLU A 398 11.53 -2.13 3.74
N VAL A 399 12.38 -2.97 3.13
CA VAL A 399 12.94 -4.17 3.78
C VAL A 399 14.18 -3.88 4.62
N MET A 400 14.61 -2.62 4.72
CA MET A 400 15.69 -2.20 5.61
C MET A 400 15.11 -1.64 6.91
N LYS A 401 15.55 -2.18 8.04
CA LYS A 401 15.22 -1.70 9.38
C LYS A 401 16.51 -1.40 10.12
N ASP A 402 16.63 -0.18 10.66
CA ASP A 402 17.81 0.29 11.39
C ASP A 402 19.14 0.11 10.60
N GLY A 403 19.04 0.22 9.26
CA GLY A 403 20.18 0.06 8.34
C GLY A 403 20.50 -1.38 7.91
N TYR A 404 19.75 -2.38 8.38
CA TYR A 404 19.95 -3.80 8.09
C TYR A 404 18.75 -4.42 7.37
N CYS A 405 19.02 -5.37 6.48
CA CYS A 405 18.00 -6.06 5.70
C CYS A 405 17.25 -7.07 6.58
N THR A 406 15.91 -7.03 6.54
CA THR A 406 15.05 -7.97 7.26
C THR A 406 14.84 -9.28 6.50
N VAL A 407 15.20 -9.34 5.21
CA VAL A 407 14.88 -10.46 4.31
C VAL A 407 16.04 -11.44 4.13
N CYS A 408 17.26 -10.95 3.80
CA CYS A 408 18.37 -11.86 3.48
C CYS A 408 18.85 -12.69 4.67
N THR A 409 19.43 -13.86 4.38
CA THR A 409 19.94 -14.81 5.39
C THR A 409 20.86 -14.15 6.41
N GLY A 410 21.79 -13.30 5.95
CA GLY A 410 22.79 -12.66 6.80
C GLY A 410 22.33 -11.38 7.48
N LYS A 411 21.05 -10.98 7.33
CA LYS A 411 20.50 -9.68 7.75
C LYS A 411 21.47 -8.52 7.48
N CYS A 412 22.06 -8.53 6.28
CA CYS A 412 23.22 -7.71 5.95
C CYS A 412 22.89 -6.21 5.97
N HIS A 413 23.88 -5.38 6.27
CA HIS A 413 23.77 -3.93 6.19
C HIS A 413 23.39 -3.48 4.75
N HIS A 414 22.62 -2.40 4.62
CA HIS A 414 22.13 -1.90 3.33
C HIS A 414 23.25 -1.61 2.32
N SER A 415 24.47 -1.30 2.78
CA SER A 415 25.65 -1.08 1.92
C SER A 415 26.13 -2.33 1.18
N LYS A 416 25.62 -3.51 1.55
CA LYS A 416 25.87 -4.80 0.87
C LYS A 416 24.77 -5.14 -0.13
N HIS A 417 23.85 -4.20 -0.36
CA HIS A 417 22.75 -4.37 -1.29
C HIS A 417 22.93 -3.47 -2.49
N LEU A 418 22.51 -3.97 -3.65
CA LEU A 418 22.50 -3.24 -4.91
C LEU A 418 21.07 -3.20 -5.44
N LYS A 419 20.70 -2.05 -5.99
CA LYS A 419 19.43 -1.88 -6.68
C LYS A 419 19.69 -1.78 -8.18
N GLU A 420 19.37 -2.87 -8.88
CA GLU A 420 19.77 -3.05 -10.28
C GLU A 420 18.73 -3.84 -11.06
N ASP A 421 18.88 -3.86 -12.38
CA ASP A 421 18.00 -4.54 -13.34
C ASP A 421 18.29 -6.03 -13.50
N LYS A 422 18.86 -6.65 -12.46
CA LYS A 422 19.21 -8.06 -12.43
C LYS A 422 18.78 -8.69 -11.11
N LYS A 423 18.55 -10.00 -11.15
CA LYS A 423 18.21 -10.80 -9.98
C LYS A 423 18.94 -12.13 -9.98
N TYR A 424 19.07 -12.73 -8.81
CA TYR A 424 19.59 -14.08 -8.65
C TYR A 424 18.52 -15.11 -9.01
N VAL A 425 18.90 -16.10 -9.79
CA VAL A 425 18.11 -17.30 -10.07
C VAL A 425 18.95 -18.53 -9.76
N ILE A 426 18.28 -19.61 -9.40
CA ILE A 426 18.93 -20.89 -9.11
C ILE A 426 18.93 -21.72 -10.38
N ARG A 427 20.13 -22.12 -10.82
CA ARG A 427 20.31 -23.08 -11.92
C ARG A 427 20.97 -24.35 -11.41
N THR A 428 20.74 -25.43 -12.14
CA THR A 428 21.41 -26.71 -11.88
C THR A 428 22.45 -26.96 -12.96
N SER A 429 23.63 -27.40 -12.53
CA SER A 429 24.70 -27.86 -13.42
C SER A 429 25.06 -29.29 -13.08
N SER A 430 25.20 -30.13 -14.11
CA SER A 430 25.66 -31.50 -13.93
C SER A 430 27.18 -31.50 -13.79
N THR A 431 27.67 -31.92 -12.64
CA THR A 431 29.11 -31.98 -12.34
C THR A 431 29.48 -33.41 -11.95
N THR A 432 30.67 -33.85 -12.38
CA THR A 432 31.25 -35.11 -11.91
C THR A 432 32.20 -34.78 -10.76
N ILE A 433 31.98 -35.38 -9.60
CA ILE A 433 32.85 -35.27 -8.43
C ILE A 433 33.56 -36.60 -8.20
N GLU A 434 34.81 -36.54 -7.76
CA GLU A 434 35.58 -37.73 -7.40
C GLU A 434 35.39 -38.06 -5.92
N PHE A 435 35.32 -39.36 -5.60
CA PHE A 435 35.17 -39.82 -4.22
C PHE A 435 36.28 -39.29 -3.31
N ASP A 436 37.53 -39.24 -3.79
CA ASP A 436 38.66 -38.71 -3.03
C ASP A 436 38.47 -37.25 -2.60
N SER A 437 37.80 -36.43 -3.42
CA SER A 437 37.48 -35.04 -3.04
C SER A 437 36.49 -34.96 -1.87
N ILE A 438 35.51 -35.84 -1.84
CA ILE A 438 34.53 -35.95 -0.75
C ILE A 438 35.23 -36.45 0.51
N LYS A 439 36.11 -37.45 0.37
CA LYS A 439 36.90 -38.01 1.46
C LYS A 439 37.76 -36.92 2.14
N MET A 440 38.44 -36.07 1.37
CA MET A 440 39.23 -34.96 1.90
C MET A 440 38.41 -33.94 2.71
N ASP A 441 37.15 -33.69 2.34
CA ASP A 441 36.26 -32.76 3.06
C ASP A 441 35.87 -33.28 4.47
N TYR A 442 35.96 -34.60 4.71
CA TYR A 442 35.54 -35.25 5.97
C TYR A 442 36.71 -35.85 6.80
N GLU A 443 37.93 -35.97 6.26
CA GLU A 443 39.08 -36.67 6.85
C GLU A 443 39.94 -35.88 7.88
N LYS A 444 39.38 -34.96 8.65
CA LYS A 444 40.19 -34.24 9.67
C LYS A 444 40.59 -35.07 10.90
N THR A 445 40.11 -36.31 11.08
CA THR A 445 40.43 -37.11 12.28
C THR A 445 40.41 -38.63 12.05
N GLN A 446 41.61 -39.20 12.05
CA GLN A 446 42.04 -40.57 12.43
C GLN A 446 41.46 -41.84 11.74
N GLU A 447 42.37 -42.83 11.63
CA GLU A 447 42.21 -44.20 11.16
C GLU A 447 40.89 -44.85 11.61
N GLN A 448 39.98 -45.15 10.69
CA GLN A 448 38.80 -45.95 11.02
C GLN A 448 38.48 -47.00 9.96
N THR A 449 38.49 -48.25 10.41
CA THR A 449 38.06 -49.49 9.75
C THR A 449 36.58 -49.48 9.29
N LYS A 450 35.89 -48.33 9.32
CA LYS A 450 34.46 -48.14 9.00
C LYS A 450 34.17 -46.82 8.24
N MET A 451 35.02 -46.48 7.26
CA MET A 451 34.90 -45.25 6.44
C MET A 451 33.50 -45.03 5.86
N PHE A 452 32.86 -46.08 5.34
CA PHE A 452 31.50 -46.00 4.78
C PHE A 452 30.45 -45.50 5.81
N LEU A 453 30.48 -46.04 7.03
CA LEU A 453 29.53 -45.67 8.09
C LEU A 453 29.72 -44.21 8.52
N PHE A 454 30.97 -43.79 8.64
CA PHE A 454 31.33 -42.41 9.00
C PHE A 454 30.83 -41.41 7.96
N LEU A 455 31.05 -41.67 6.67
CA LEU A 455 30.58 -40.81 5.57
C LEU A 455 29.05 -40.73 5.53
N MET A 456 28.35 -41.86 5.71
CA MET A 456 26.89 -41.86 5.75
C MET A 456 26.35 -41.01 6.91
N GLN A 457 26.93 -41.13 8.11
CA GLN A 457 26.54 -40.31 9.27
C GLN A 457 26.78 -38.81 9.04
N HIS A 458 27.86 -38.44 8.36
CA HIS A 458 28.13 -37.05 8.01
C HIS A 458 27.11 -36.51 7.01
N ILE A 459 26.75 -37.29 5.98
CA ILE A 459 25.73 -36.89 5.02
C ILE A 459 24.34 -36.79 5.69
N ASP A 460 24.00 -37.71 6.60
CA ASP A 460 22.76 -37.67 7.37
C ASP A 460 22.70 -36.41 8.27
N ARG A 461 23.83 -36.00 8.85
CA ARG A 461 23.93 -34.74 9.61
C ARG A 461 23.73 -33.52 8.70
N ASP A 462 24.39 -33.49 7.55
CA ASP A 462 24.24 -32.40 6.57
C ASP A 462 22.79 -32.29 6.08
N LEU A 463 22.12 -33.43 5.83
CA LEU A 463 20.71 -33.46 5.46
C LEU A 463 19.82 -32.86 6.57
N LYS A 464 20.05 -33.28 7.81
CA LYS A 464 19.31 -32.74 8.96
C LYS A 464 19.53 -31.24 9.12
N ASP A 465 20.76 -30.76 9.00
CA ASP A 465 21.07 -29.33 9.08
C ASP A 465 20.36 -28.52 7.97
N ILE A 466 20.21 -29.10 6.77
CA ILE A 466 19.47 -28.48 5.66
C ILE A 466 17.96 -28.44 5.94
N GLU A 467 17.39 -29.51 6.50
CA GLU A 467 15.99 -29.59 6.92
C GLU A 467 15.67 -28.60 8.05
N ASP A 468 16.52 -28.51 9.07
CA ASP A 468 16.39 -27.56 10.18
C ASP A 468 16.43 -26.12 9.67
N GLN A 469 17.29 -25.81 8.70
CA GLN A 469 17.33 -24.50 8.03
C GLN A 469 16.05 -24.21 7.22
N LYS A 470 15.45 -25.21 6.56
CA LYS A 470 14.15 -25.08 5.88
C LYS A 470 13.03 -24.81 6.90
N SER A 471 13.03 -25.49 8.05
CA SER A 471 12.03 -25.28 9.10
C SER A 471 12.11 -23.87 9.71
N ASN A 472 13.31 -23.39 10.04
CA ASN A 472 13.52 -22.02 10.55
C ASN A 472 13.00 -20.96 9.58
N LEU A 473 13.22 -21.17 8.29
CA LEU A 473 12.73 -20.32 7.21
C LEU A 473 11.20 -20.24 7.17
N LEU A 474 10.53 -21.37 7.32
CA LEU A 474 9.06 -21.42 7.38
C LEU A 474 8.54 -20.76 8.66
N SER A 475 9.22 -20.95 9.79
CA SER A 475 8.88 -20.31 11.06
C SER A 475 8.91 -18.79 10.97
N GLU A 476 9.96 -18.19 10.40
CA GLU A 476 10.06 -16.73 10.20
C GLU A 476 8.85 -16.19 9.41
N ALA A 477 8.52 -16.82 8.28
CA ALA A 477 7.38 -16.39 7.45
C ALA A 477 6.04 -16.57 8.17
N TYR A 478 5.88 -17.64 8.95
CA TYR A 478 4.68 -17.86 9.75
C TYR A 478 4.49 -16.77 10.81
N GLN A 479 5.56 -16.38 11.52
CA GLN A 479 5.48 -15.31 12.52
C GLN A 479 5.06 -13.98 11.90
N THR A 480 5.55 -13.65 10.70
CA THR A 480 5.10 -12.45 9.97
C THR A 480 3.61 -12.50 9.63
N ILE A 481 3.10 -13.63 9.12
CA ILE A 481 1.65 -13.79 8.85
C ILE A 481 0.85 -13.63 10.14
N LYS A 482 1.30 -14.27 11.21
CA LYS A 482 0.64 -14.22 12.52
C LYS A 482 0.61 -12.81 13.07
N HIS A 483 1.72 -12.07 12.97
CA HIS A 483 1.78 -10.68 13.40
C HIS A 483 0.83 -9.80 12.56
N LEU A 484 0.89 -9.92 11.23
CA LEU A 484 -0.02 -9.22 10.32
C LEU A 484 -1.50 -9.52 10.65
N SER A 485 -1.80 -10.77 11.02
CA SER A 485 -3.15 -11.19 11.43
C SER A 485 -3.68 -10.47 12.69
N GLN A 486 -2.78 -10.01 13.55
CA GLN A 486 -3.11 -9.34 14.80
C GLN A 486 -3.31 -7.84 14.61
N ILE A 487 -2.54 -7.20 13.72
CA ILE A 487 -2.54 -5.75 13.56
C ILE A 487 -3.45 -5.25 12.44
N ALA A 488 -3.62 -6.02 11.36
CA ALA A 488 -4.37 -5.59 10.20
C ALA A 488 -5.88 -5.67 10.43
N LEU A 489 -6.61 -4.72 9.86
CA LEU A 489 -8.07 -4.70 9.89
C LEU A 489 -8.69 -5.85 9.08
N LYS A 490 -8.08 -6.19 7.94
CA LYS A 490 -8.49 -7.28 7.05
C LYS A 490 -7.29 -8.16 6.70
N PRO A 491 -6.85 -9.03 7.62
CA PRO A 491 -5.64 -9.84 7.43
C PRO A 491 -5.81 -10.96 6.41
N ASP A 492 -7.04 -11.42 6.25
CA ASP A 492 -7.54 -12.41 5.30
C ASP A 492 -7.75 -11.84 3.89
N SER A 493 -7.08 -10.74 3.57
CA SER A 493 -7.12 -10.11 2.25
C SER A 493 -6.57 -11.03 1.16
N ALA A 494 -7.03 -10.81 -0.07
CA ALA A 494 -6.58 -11.56 -1.25
C ALA A 494 -5.04 -11.56 -1.43
N PHE A 495 -4.36 -10.48 -1.00
CA PHE A 495 -2.90 -10.35 -0.97
C PHE A 495 -2.21 -11.38 -0.06
N THR A 496 -2.78 -11.66 1.12
CA THR A 496 -2.23 -12.66 2.04
C THR A 496 -2.53 -14.07 1.52
N LEU A 497 -3.74 -14.27 0.98
CA LEU A 497 -4.24 -15.58 0.57
C LEU A 497 -3.50 -16.18 -0.63
N GLN A 498 -2.98 -15.35 -1.55
CA GLN A 498 -2.25 -15.85 -2.72
C GLN A 498 -0.99 -16.66 -2.34
N HIS A 499 -0.37 -16.31 -1.21
CA HIS A 499 0.86 -16.96 -0.74
C HIS A 499 0.58 -18.26 0.03
N LEU A 500 -0.63 -18.43 0.55
CA LEU A 500 -0.99 -19.61 1.33
C LEU A 500 -0.99 -20.90 0.49
N ASP A 501 -1.21 -20.81 -0.82
CA ASP A 501 -1.17 -21.97 -1.71
C ASP A 501 0.25 -22.56 -1.84
N PHE A 502 1.29 -21.72 -1.79
CA PHE A 502 2.68 -22.17 -1.68
C PHE A 502 3.04 -22.56 -0.25
N PHE A 503 2.62 -21.77 0.73
CA PHE A 503 3.13 -21.88 2.09
C PHE A 503 2.55 -23.07 2.88
N ILE A 504 1.24 -23.31 2.82
CA ILE A 504 0.57 -24.37 3.60
C ILE A 504 1.16 -25.77 3.32
N PRO A 505 1.37 -26.20 2.05
CA PRO A 505 2.00 -27.49 1.78
C PRO A 505 3.39 -27.64 2.40
N ARG A 506 4.22 -26.58 2.37
CA ARG A 506 5.59 -26.62 2.91
C ARG A 506 5.61 -26.70 4.43
N VAL A 507 4.68 -26.01 5.10
CA VAL A 507 4.50 -26.09 6.56
C VAL A 507 4.02 -27.50 6.97
N ARG A 508 3.15 -28.12 6.17
CA ARG A 508 2.71 -29.51 6.38
C ARG A 508 3.86 -30.52 6.23
N GLU A 509 4.68 -30.36 5.20
CA GLU A 509 5.90 -31.17 5.02
C GLU A 509 6.86 -31.06 6.22
N ALA A 510 6.90 -29.90 6.88
CA ALA A 510 7.71 -29.68 8.07
C ALA A 510 7.11 -30.26 9.36
N GLY A 511 5.88 -30.79 9.32
CA GLY A 511 5.20 -31.40 10.48
C GLY A 511 4.55 -30.41 11.45
N GLU A 512 4.41 -29.13 11.06
CA GLU A 512 3.85 -28.07 11.91
C GLU A 512 2.32 -27.99 11.80
N GLU A 513 1.62 -29.04 12.27
CA GLU A 513 0.17 -29.21 12.10
C GLU A 513 -0.68 -28.10 12.74
N ASP A 514 -0.23 -27.52 13.85
CA ASP A 514 -0.93 -26.40 14.49
C ASP A 514 -0.93 -25.15 13.58
N TRP A 515 0.19 -24.87 12.90
CA TRP A 515 0.30 -23.74 11.98
C TRP A 515 -0.54 -23.99 10.73
N VAL A 516 -0.53 -25.22 10.20
CA VAL A 516 -1.42 -25.62 9.09
C VAL A 516 -2.87 -25.35 9.45
N ARG A 517 -3.32 -25.75 10.65
CA ARG A 517 -4.69 -25.52 11.11
C ARG A 517 -5.04 -24.03 11.17
N GLU A 518 -4.17 -23.20 11.73
CA GLU A 518 -4.36 -21.74 11.82
C GLU A 518 -4.45 -21.09 10.41
N LEU A 519 -3.55 -21.46 9.50
CA LEU A 519 -3.53 -20.93 8.13
C LEU A 519 -4.74 -21.40 7.31
N GLU A 520 -5.15 -22.66 7.46
CA GLU A 520 -6.37 -23.18 6.83
C GLU A 520 -7.64 -22.57 7.41
N GLU A 521 -7.66 -22.24 8.71
CA GLU A 521 -8.77 -21.50 9.31
C GLU A 521 -8.85 -20.07 8.77
N MET A 522 -7.71 -19.38 8.63
CA MET A 522 -7.65 -18.06 7.98
C MET A 522 -8.20 -18.13 6.55
N ARG A 523 -7.78 -19.13 5.77
CA ARG A 523 -8.29 -19.38 4.42
C ARG A 523 -9.80 -19.68 4.42
N ARG A 524 -10.27 -20.52 5.33
CA ARG A 524 -11.70 -20.87 5.43
C ARG A 524 -12.54 -19.66 5.78
N LYS A 525 -12.15 -18.85 6.77
CA LYS A 525 -12.83 -17.61 7.14
C LYS A 525 -12.96 -16.68 5.94
N ALA A 526 -11.88 -16.52 5.17
CA ALA A 526 -11.93 -15.79 3.92
C ALA A 526 -12.95 -16.38 2.94
N VAL A 527 -12.92 -17.68 2.65
CA VAL A 527 -13.81 -18.28 1.65
C VAL A 527 -15.29 -18.29 2.08
N THR A 528 -15.56 -18.37 3.39
CA THR A 528 -16.93 -18.35 3.94
C THR A 528 -17.56 -16.97 3.95
N GLU A 529 -16.75 -15.91 3.94
CA GLU A 529 -17.25 -14.55 3.80
C GLU A 529 -17.56 -14.28 2.32
N GLU A 530 -18.84 -14.04 2.00
CA GLU A 530 -19.34 -13.80 0.64
C GLU A 530 -18.52 -12.70 -0.06
N ALA A 531 -18.15 -11.64 0.68
CA ALA A 531 -17.29 -10.56 0.20
C ALA A 531 -15.89 -11.03 -0.25
N ASN A 532 -15.31 -11.99 0.44
CA ASN A 532 -13.98 -12.49 0.15
C ASN A 532 -13.99 -13.58 -0.95
N LYS A 533 -15.07 -14.37 -1.07
CA LYS A 533 -15.24 -15.32 -2.17
C LYS A 533 -15.24 -14.61 -3.53
N ASP A 534 -16.00 -13.52 -3.59
CA ASP A 534 -16.10 -12.69 -4.78
C ASP A 534 -14.77 -11.97 -5.08
N ALA A 535 -14.11 -11.47 -4.02
CA ALA A 535 -12.80 -10.84 -4.13
C ALA A 535 -11.69 -11.80 -4.62
N LEU A 536 -11.69 -13.04 -4.11
CA LEU A 536 -10.78 -14.10 -4.53
C LEU A 536 -11.03 -14.53 -5.97
N SER A 537 -12.29 -14.63 -6.39
CA SER A 537 -12.66 -14.92 -7.78
C SER A 537 -12.12 -13.84 -8.73
N TYR A 538 -12.33 -12.56 -8.37
CA TYR A 538 -11.82 -11.43 -9.13
C TYR A 538 -10.28 -11.41 -9.18
N LEU A 539 -9.61 -11.63 -8.04
CA LEU A 539 -8.14 -11.70 -7.97
C LEU A 539 -7.60 -12.86 -8.82
N LYS A 540 -8.17 -14.07 -8.72
CA LYS A 540 -7.77 -15.23 -9.52
C LYS A 540 -7.96 -14.98 -11.03
N ALA A 541 -9.04 -14.32 -11.42
CA ALA A 541 -9.26 -13.94 -12.81
C ALA A 541 -8.26 -12.87 -13.29
N GLY A 542 -7.84 -11.95 -12.42
CA GLY A 542 -6.79 -10.97 -12.69
C GLY A 542 -5.38 -11.59 -12.78
N LEU A 543 -5.00 -12.39 -11.80
CA LEU A 543 -3.72 -13.11 -11.76
C LEU A 543 -3.56 -14.07 -12.94
N ALA A 544 -4.62 -14.81 -13.32
CA ALA A 544 -4.59 -15.67 -14.50
C ALA A 544 -4.24 -14.88 -15.77
N LYS A 545 -4.75 -13.64 -15.91
CA LYS A 545 -4.39 -12.75 -17.04
C LYS A 545 -2.95 -12.24 -16.96
N MET A 546 -2.40 -12.02 -15.76
CA MET A 546 -1.00 -11.61 -15.58
C MET A 546 -0.03 -12.75 -15.93
N PHE A 547 -0.27 -13.97 -15.45
CA PHE A 547 0.59 -15.12 -15.72
C PHE A 547 0.45 -15.68 -17.15
N LEU A 548 -0.73 -15.55 -17.79
CA LEU A 548 -0.89 -15.89 -19.21
C LEU A 548 -0.20 -14.89 -20.16
N SER A 549 0.19 -13.71 -19.67
CA SER A 549 0.96 -12.73 -20.45
C SER A 549 2.48 -12.96 -20.42
N GLN A 550 2.92 -14.00 -19.70
CA GLN A 550 4.32 -14.43 -19.58
C GLN A 550 4.60 -15.82 -20.22
N GLN A 551 3.72 -16.33 -21.09
CA GLN A 551 4.02 -17.46 -21.97
C GLN A 551 4.31 -17.01 -23.40
#